data_AF-A0A946ZGZ5-F1
#
_entry.id   AF-A0A946ZGZ5-F1
#
_cell.length_a   1.000
_cell.length_b   1.000
_cell.length_c   1.000
_cell.angle_alpha   90.00
_cell.angle_beta   90.00
_cell.angle_gamma   90.00
#
_symmetry.space_group_name_H-M   'P 1'
#
loop_
_entity.id
_entity.type
_entity.pdbx_description
1 polymer ?
#
loop_
_entity_poly.entity_id
_entity_poly.type
_entity_poly.pdbx_seq_one_letter_code
_entity_poly.pdbx_strand_id
1 'polypeptide(L)' 'MGSSKLHIYNDEINEIAAMAKVFAHPARVAILNYISRQEACICNDLVDEIGLAQPTISQHLKVIN' A
#
# COMPACT_ATOMS: atom_id res chain seq x y z
N MET A 1 -6.23 -15.62 -2.76
CA MET A 1 -7.35 -14.65 -2.73
C MET A 1 -8.13 -14.80 -4.03
N GLY A 2 -9.46 -14.80 -3.99
CA GLY A 2 -10.29 -14.91 -5.19
C GLY A 2 -10.12 -13.68 -6.09
N SER A 3 -10.14 -13.90 -7.40
CA SER A 3 -10.07 -12.82 -8.39
C SER A 3 -11.30 -11.92 -8.28
N SER A 4 -11.09 -10.61 -8.10
CA SER A 4 -12.18 -9.63 -8.08
C SER A 4 -12.86 -9.56 -9.45
N LYS A 5 -14.18 -9.70 -9.49
CA LYS A 5 -14.99 -9.54 -10.72
C LYS A 5 -15.17 -8.05 -11.02
N LEU A 6 -14.17 -7.39 -11.59
CA LEU A 6 -14.24 -5.94 -11.86
C LEU A 6 -15.31 -5.58 -12.92
N HIS A 7 -15.56 -6.48 -13.88
CA HIS A 7 -16.47 -6.26 -15.02
C HIS A 7 -17.96 -6.15 -14.68
N ILE A 8 -18.37 -6.45 -13.44
CA ILE A 8 -19.78 -6.33 -13.01
C ILE A 8 -20.07 -5.01 -12.30
N TYR A 9 -19.05 -4.18 -12.05
CA TYR A 9 -19.18 -2.88 -11.39
C TYR A 9 -18.86 -1.75 -12.37
N ASN A 10 -19.42 -0.56 -12.12
CA ASN A 10 -19.09 0.62 -12.90
C ASN A 10 -17.66 1.11 -12.60
N ASP A 11 -17.16 2.01 -13.45
CA ASP A 11 -15.78 2.49 -13.36
C ASP A 11 -15.51 3.24 -12.05
N GLU A 12 -16.45 4.06 -11.59
CA GLU A 12 -16.35 4.80 -10.32
C GLU A 12 -16.13 3.86 -9.12
N ILE A 13 -16.89 2.76 -9.03
CA ILE A 13 -16.74 1.77 -7.96
C ILE A 13 -15.39 1.05 -8.07
N ASN A 14 -14.95 0.72 -9.28
CA ASN A 14 -13.67 0.06 -9.50
C ASN A 14 -12.48 0.96 -9.14
N GLU A 15 -12.56 2.26 -9.43
CA GLU A 15 -11.56 3.25 -9.03
C GLU A 15 -11.48 3.42 -7.52
N ILE A 16 -12.64 3.56 -6.85
CA ILE A 16 -12.70 3.64 -5.38
C ILE A 16 -12.13 2.35 -4.77
N ALA A 17 -12.49 1.18 -5.31
CA ALA A 17 -11.98 -0.10 -4.83
C ALA A 17 -10.46 -0.24 -5.02
N ALA A 18 -9.90 0.30 -6.11
CA ALA A 18 -8.46 0.32 -6.33
C ALA A 18 -7.74 1.19 -5.29
N MET A 19 -8.26 2.37 -4.97
CA MET A 19 -7.71 3.23 -3.91
C MET A 19 -7.88 2.57 -2.52
N ALA A 20 -9.06 2.05 -2.21
CA ALA A 20 -9.33 1.38 -0.94
C ALA A 20 -8.45 0.14 -0.74
N LYS A 21 -8.09 -0.55 -1.83
CA LYS A 21 -7.16 -1.68 -1.79
C LYS A 21 -5.86 -1.29 -1.14
N VAL A 22 -5.33 -0.08 -1.35
CA VAL A 22 -4.09 0.41 -0.74
C VAL A 22 -4.18 0.37 0.79
N PHE A 23 -5.31 0.79 1.36
CA PHE A 23 -5.55 0.85 2.80
C PHE A 23 -5.94 -0.50 3.43
N ALA A 24 -6.27 -1.52 2.64
CA ALA A 24 -6.80 -2.79 3.13
C ALA A 24 -5.77 -3.72 3.83
N HIS A 25 -4.51 -3.30 4.04
CA HIS A 25 -3.51 -4.10 4.76
C HIS A 25 -2.73 -3.24 5.75
N PRO A 26 -2.56 -3.67 7.02
CA PRO A 26 -1.95 -2.86 8.07
C PRO A 26 -0.53 -2.40 7.72
N ALA A 27 0.30 -3.27 7.11
CA ALA A 27 1.64 -2.89 6.68
C ALA A 27 1.65 -1.72 5.68
N ARG A 28 0.67 -1.62 4.77
CA ARG A 28 0.59 -0.49 3.82
C ARG A 28 0.16 0.80 4.51
N VAL A 29 -0.77 0.71 5.46
CA VAL A 29 -1.17 1.85 6.28
C VAL A 29 0.02 2.35 7.11
N ALA A 30 0.82 1.45 7.70
CA ALA A 30 2.03 1.80 8.43
C ALA A 30 3.07 2.48 7.53
N ILE A 31 3.32 1.94 6.33
CA ILE A 31 4.20 2.54 5.32
C ILE A 31 3.73 3.95 4.97
N LEU A 32 2.45 4.15 4.62
CA LEU A 32 1.93 5.45 4.25
C LEU A 32 1.94 6.45 5.41
N ASN A 33 1.62 6.00 6.62
CA ASN A 33 1.68 6.84 7.82
C ASN A 33 3.11 7.30 8.13
N TYR A 34 4.09 6.41 7.96
CA TYR A 34 5.50 6.77 8.08
C TYR A 34 5.90 7.80 7.02
N ILE A 35 5.63 7.51 5.74
CA ILE A 35 5.95 8.44 4.63
C ILE A 35 5.30 9.81 4.85
N SER A 36 4.03 9.85 5.26
CA SER A 36 3.27 11.10 5.47
C SER A 36 3.84 11.99 6.57
N ARG A 37 4.68 11.45 7.45
CA ARG A 37 5.27 12.16 8.59
C ARG A 37 6.72 12.58 8.34
N GLN A 38 7.34 12.12 7.25
CA GLN A 38 8.73 12.47 6.97
C GLN A 38 8.80 13.79 6.18
N GLU A 39 9.61 14.72 6.68
CA GLU A 39 9.84 16.03 6.07
C GLU A 39 10.91 16.00 4.94
N ALA A 40 11.59 14.86 4.72
CA ALA A 40 12.68 14.70 3.76
C ALA A 40 12.72 13.31 3.10
N CYS A 41 13.55 13.18 2.06
CA CYS A 41 13.77 11.94 1.28
C CYS A 41 14.09 10.75 2.19
N ILE A 42 13.34 9.66 2.02
CA ILE A 42 13.45 8.46 2.85
C ILE A 42 14.70 7.68 2.45
N CYS A 43 15.76 7.81 3.24
CA CYS A 43 16.91 6.94 3.15
C CYS A 43 16.63 5.67 3.95
N ASN A 44 16.20 4.59 3.28
CA ASN A 44 16.26 3.17 3.68
C ASN A 44 15.73 2.69 5.06
N ASP A 45 15.24 3.54 5.96
CA ASP A 45 14.88 3.14 7.33
C ASP A 45 13.51 2.46 7.49
N LEU A 46 12.80 2.18 6.39
CA LEU A 46 11.48 1.52 6.45
C LEU A 46 11.55 0.11 7.06
N VAL A 47 12.67 -0.60 6.89
CA VAL A 47 12.87 -1.94 7.46
C VAL A 47 12.92 -1.88 8.98
N ASP A 48 13.68 -0.93 9.52
CA ASP A 48 13.88 -0.80 10.96
C ASP A 48 12.64 -0.23 11.65
N GLU A 49 11.95 0.70 10.99
CA GLU A 49 10.74 1.34 11.53
C GLU A 49 9.50 0.43 11.49
N ILE A 50 9.34 -0.35 10.42
CA ILE A 50 8.14 -1.20 10.24
C ILE A 50 8.39 -2.64 10.71
N GLY A 51 9.66 -3.03 10.88
CA GLY A 51 10.03 -4.38 11.33
C GLY A 51 9.77 -5.48 10.29
N LEU A 52 9.64 -5.11 9.01
CA LEU A 52 9.44 -6.04 7.90
C LEU A 52 10.68 -6.09 7.02
N ALA A 53 11.00 -7.29 6.54
CA ALA A 53 12.09 -7.46 5.59
C ALA A 53 11.87 -6.64 4.31
N GLN A 54 12.95 -6.12 3.72
CA GLN A 54 12.91 -5.27 2.52
C GLN A 54 12.13 -5.87 1.33
N PRO A 55 12.20 -7.20 1.03
CA PRO A 55 11.38 -7.78 -0.04
C PRO A 55 9.88 -7.69 0.25
N THR A 56 9.47 -7.82 1.52
CA THR A 56 8.08 -7.72 1.97
C THR A 56 7.58 -6.28 1.84
N ILE A 57 8.40 -5.30 2.23
CA ILE A 57 8.09 -3.87 2.06
C ILE A 57 7.95 -3.55 0.57
N SER A 58 8.88 -4.02 -0.26
CA SER A 58 8.83 -3.84 -1.71
C SER A 58 7.56 -4.42 -2.33
N GLN A 59 7.10 -5.57 -1.84
CA GLN A 59 5.83 -6.18 -2.27
C GLN A 59 4.63 -5.30 -1.92
N HIS A 60 4.62 -4.67 -0.73
CA HIS A 60 3.57 -3.75 -0.34
C HIS A 60 3.58 -2.44 -1.13
N LEU A 61 4.77 -1.88 -1.41
CA LEU A 61 4.94 -0.69 -2.23
C LEU A 61 4.46 -0.88 -3.67
N LYS A 62 4.64 -2.08 -4.25
CA LYS A 62 4.09 -2.41 -5.58
C LYS A 62 2.57 -2.33 -5.69
N VAL A 63 1.85 -2.35 -4.57
CA VAL A 63 0.39 -2.19 -4.56
C VAL A 63 -0.03 -0.73 -4.36
N ILE A 64 0.89 0.14 -3.94
CA ILE A 64 0.69 1.58 -3.79
C ILE A 64 0.92 2.32 -5.12
N ASN A 65 1.68 1.72 -6.04
CA ASN A 65 2.11 2.31 -7.31
C ASN A 65 1.46 1.65 -8.54
#